data_AF-A0A3D1M825-F1
#
_entry.id   AF-A0A3D1M825-F1
#
_cell.length_a   1.000
_cell.length_b   1.000
_cell.length_c   1.000
_cell.angle_alpha   90.00
_cell.angle_beta   90.00
_cell.angle_gamma   90.00
#
_symmetry.space_group_name_H-M   'P 1'
#
loop_
_entity.id
_entity.type
_entity.pdbx_description
1 polymer ?
#
loop_
_entity_poly.entity_id
_entity_poly.type
_entity_poly.pdbx_seq_one_letter_code
_entity_poly.pdbx_strand_id
1 'polypeptide(L)'
;MKNKPPAFLPNPDRESCPSYSYLKVCDTPECLLELGCNDWPMLIRESHLYHIMSESGHDIPFQQVSRLPELLKHPAFILRSFSHPENSVVMVTSETDSRNRPIIVPVNLQGDGRYHNKWVSSNQISSAYGRNSFRAFLSRAFQENAVLYWDEKECNALFHNLRQPFPDQLLLARKDPDYLAAIRFHEDVTKHRHILVDMDGVLATWGEIHAPEELYQKNYFLDRPPMENCVSSIRDLVRAGEDVYILSAFLADSPYAKSEKQEWLDRYLPEISSEHRIFLPTTGDKGKAACAALGLEELHQNVILLDDYNNNLFDFQRAGGTAVKALNGINGNTEEWKGPSLDICSPFSLRTLKIVTQSPGYQLKPRFRDSEETTSFSLQTALGIARMAFLELEKIRDDPAVPTQIMNQAEKFYRAELCSGKLTPKQVIARGRQGVYREKNVLERIHRNNISVDDD
;
A
#
# COMPACT_ATOMS: atom_id res chain seq x y z
N MET A 1 -7.17 -30.58 37.67
CA MET A 1 -8.08 -30.65 36.50
C MET A 1 -8.98 -29.42 36.54
N LYS A 2 -8.81 -28.48 35.61
CA LYS A 2 -9.67 -27.29 35.49
C LYS A 2 -10.26 -27.27 34.08
N ASN A 3 -11.59 -27.21 34.03
CA ASN A 3 -12.42 -27.35 32.84
C ASN A 3 -12.21 -26.21 31.83
N LYS A 4 -12.04 -26.55 30.55
CA LYS A 4 -12.13 -25.64 29.40
C LYS A 4 -13.60 -25.21 29.22
N PRO A 5 -13.89 -23.93 28.89
CA PRO A 5 -15.24 -23.53 28.49
C PRO A 5 -15.59 -24.07 27.10
N PRO A 6 -16.89 -24.29 26.80
CA PRO A 6 -17.33 -24.93 25.56
C PRO A 6 -17.12 -24.01 24.35
N ALA A 7 -16.79 -24.63 23.21
CA ALA A 7 -16.67 -23.96 21.93
C ALA A 7 -18.02 -23.40 21.49
N PHE A 8 -18.07 -22.12 21.14
CA PHE A 8 -19.22 -21.50 20.47
C PHE A 8 -19.39 -22.13 19.08
N LEU A 9 -20.48 -22.87 18.88
CA LEU A 9 -20.97 -23.20 17.54
C LEU A 9 -21.77 -22.01 17.00
N PRO A 10 -21.61 -21.63 15.72
CA PRO A 10 -22.36 -20.53 15.12
C PRO A 10 -23.83 -20.92 14.93
N ASN A 11 -24.73 -20.00 15.30
CA ASN A 11 -26.18 -20.12 15.17
C ASN A 11 -26.59 -19.95 13.67
N PRO A 12 -27.27 -20.93 13.06
CA PRO A 12 -27.57 -20.93 11.62
C PRO A 12 -28.70 -19.96 11.18
N ASP A 13 -29.46 -19.36 12.09
CA ASP A 13 -30.64 -18.52 11.75
C ASP A 13 -30.40 -17.00 11.86
N ARG A 14 -29.18 -16.53 11.62
CA ARG A 14 -28.94 -15.12 11.27
C ARG A 14 -28.58 -15.04 9.80
N GLU A 15 -29.57 -14.76 8.95
CA GLU A 15 -29.31 -14.24 7.61
C GLU A 15 -28.28 -13.11 7.73
N SER A 16 -27.14 -13.35 7.10
CA SER A 16 -25.89 -12.66 7.35
C SER A 16 -25.99 -11.16 7.03
N CYS A 17 -25.94 -10.33 8.07
CA CYS A 17 -25.57 -8.93 7.90
C CYS A 17 -24.16 -8.91 7.26
N PRO A 18 -23.97 -8.34 6.06
CA PRO A 18 -22.71 -8.49 5.33
C PRO A 18 -21.58 -7.77 6.07
N SER A 19 -20.46 -8.47 6.21
CA SER A 19 -19.26 -7.99 6.90
C SER A 19 -18.66 -6.76 6.21
N TYR A 20 -18.31 -5.76 7.02
CA TYR A 20 -17.68 -4.47 6.70
C TYR A 20 -16.88 -4.48 5.38
N SER A 21 -17.36 -3.75 4.37
CA SER A 21 -16.74 -3.72 3.05
C SER A 21 -15.70 -2.58 2.96
N TYR A 22 -14.64 -2.79 2.18
CA TYR A 22 -13.71 -1.72 1.82
C TYR A 22 -14.14 -1.12 0.48
N LEU A 23 -14.01 0.19 0.37
CA LEU A 23 -14.27 0.94 -0.85
C LEU A 23 -12.94 1.39 -1.46
N LYS A 24 -12.78 1.20 -2.77
CA LYS A 24 -11.64 1.75 -3.52
C LYS A 24 -11.89 3.25 -3.73
N VAL A 25 -10.93 4.08 -3.33
CA VAL A 25 -10.95 5.54 -3.52
C VAL A 25 -10.22 5.93 -4.81
N CYS A 26 -9.06 5.36 -5.07
CA CYS A 26 -8.31 5.54 -6.31
C CYS A 26 -7.26 4.43 -6.46
N ASP A 27 -6.56 4.41 -7.58
CA ASP A 27 -5.25 3.75 -7.69
C ASP A 27 -4.18 4.60 -6.97
N THR A 28 -3.01 4.02 -6.69
CA THR A 28 -1.90 4.78 -6.08
C THR A 28 -1.56 5.99 -6.97
N PRO A 29 -1.64 7.22 -6.45
CA PRO A 29 -1.18 8.42 -7.15
C PRO A 29 0.30 8.35 -7.58
N GLU A 30 0.63 8.96 -8.71
CA GLU A 30 2.01 9.00 -9.23
C GLU A 30 3.00 9.56 -8.20
N CYS A 31 2.62 10.63 -7.49
CA CYS A 31 3.44 11.22 -6.44
C CYS A 31 3.75 10.26 -5.27
N LEU A 32 2.93 9.23 -5.03
CA LEU A 32 3.26 8.17 -4.06
C LEU A 32 4.14 7.08 -4.68
N LEU A 33 3.95 6.77 -5.97
CA LEU A 33 4.81 5.84 -6.70
C LEU A 33 6.25 6.37 -6.81
N GLU A 34 6.42 7.66 -7.12
CA GLU A 34 7.70 8.36 -7.14
C GLU A 34 8.39 8.35 -5.75
N LEU A 35 7.61 8.31 -4.68
CA LEU A 35 8.11 8.11 -3.30
C LEU A 35 8.39 6.64 -2.96
N GLY A 36 8.33 5.73 -3.93
CA GLY A 36 8.65 4.31 -3.77
C GLY A 36 7.52 3.45 -3.19
N CYS A 37 6.30 4.00 -3.06
CA CYS A 37 5.14 3.26 -2.57
C CYS A 37 4.70 2.17 -3.55
N ASN A 38 4.03 1.14 -3.04
CA ASN A 38 3.51 0.07 -3.89
C ASN A 38 2.30 0.56 -4.74
N ASP A 39 2.21 0.07 -5.98
CA ASP A 39 1.01 0.17 -6.84
C ASP A 39 -0.10 -0.77 -6.34
N TRP A 40 -0.71 -0.37 -5.23
CA TRP A 40 -1.81 -1.04 -4.54
C TRP A 40 -3.01 -0.10 -4.47
N PRO A 41 -4.24 -0.62 -4.61
CA PRO A 41 -5.43 0.23 -4.54
C PRO A 41 -5.50 1.01 -3.23
N MET A 42 -5.89 2.28 -3.33
CA MET A 42 -6.18 3.13 -2.18
C MET A 42 -7.56 2.74 -1.64
N LEU A 43 -7.62 2.05 -0.51
CA LEU A 43 -8.86 1.55 0.08
C LEU A 43 -9.23 2.33 1.35
N ILE A 44 -10.52 2.51 1.58
CA ILE A 44 -11.08 3.04 2.82
C ILE A 44 -12.14 2.09 3.36
N ARG A 45 -12.20 1.91 4.69
CA ARG A 45 -13.29 1.16 5.33
C ARG A 45 -14.57 2.00 5.32
N GLU A 46 -15.72 1.36 5.09
CA GLU A 46 -17.03 2.01 5.22
C GLU A 46 -17.22 2.70 6.60
N SER A 47 -16.73 2.08 7.68
CA SER A 47 -16.79 2.66 9.03
C SER A 47 -15.98 3.96 9.17
N HIS A 48 -14.82 4.05 8.53
CA HIS A 48 -14.02 5.27 8.51
C HIS A 48 -14.72 6.34 7.66
N LEU A 49 -15.29 5.96 6.53
CA LEU A 49 -16.06 6.88 5.68
C LEU A 49 -17.26 7.48 6.45
N TYR A 50 -18.00 6.66 7.21
CA TYR A 50 -19.07 7.14 8.08
C TYR A 50 -18.54 8.15 9.12
N HIS A 51 -17.43 7.81 9.80
CA HIS A 51 -16.84 8.69 10.80
C HIS A 51 -16.41 10.04 10.22
N ILE A 52 -15.81 10.05 9.02
CA ILE A 52 -15.40 11.26 8.30
C ILE A 52 -16.60 12.19 8.05
N MET A 53 -17.74 11.63 7.62
CA MET A 53 -18.92 12.42 7.26
C MET A 53 -19.81 12.79 8.45
N SER A 54 -19.71 12.06 9.56
CA SER A 54 -20.57 12.29 10.72
C SER A 54 -20.22 13.58 11.46
N GLU A 55 -21.25 14.29 11.94
CA GLU A 55 -21.09 15.52 12.75
C GLU A 55 -20.30 15.26 14.05
N SER A 56 -20.47 14.07 14.64
CA SER A 56 -19.74 13.65 15.84
C SER A 56 -18.28 13.25 15.56
N GLY A 57 -17.91 13.11 14.29
CA GLY A 57 -16.57 12.72 13.85
C GLY A 57 -15.82 13.90 13.26
N HIS A 58 -15.69 13.95 11.93
CA HIS A 58 -14.92 15.00 11.25
C HIS A 58 -15.77 16.00 10.46
N ASP A 59 -17.07 15.75 10.33
CA ASP A 59 -18.03 16.66 9.68
C ASP A 59 -17.58 17.15 8.29
N ILE A 60 -16.95 16.26 7.50
CA ILE A 60 -16.57 16.57 6.12
C ILE A 60 -17.77 16.29 5.21
N PRO A 61 -18.29 17.31 4.50
CA PRO A 61 -19.43 17.15 3.61
C PRO A 61 -19.19 16.10 2.53
N PHE A 62 -20.23 15.34 2.20
CA PHE A 62 -20.20 14.33 1.14
C PHE A 62 -19.57 14.84 -0.17
N GLN A 63 -19.88 16.07 -0.58
CA GLN A 63 -19.33 16.67 -1.80
C GLN A 63 -17.79 16.75 -1.75
N GLN A 64 -17.20 17.09 -0.61
CA GLN A 64 -15.74 17.12 -0.44
C GLN A 64 -15.15 15.72 -0.36
N VAL A 65 -15.80 14.80 0.37
CA VAL A 65 -15.37 13.38 0.43
C VAL A 65 -15.35 12.74 -0.97
N SER A 66 -16.34 13.04 -1.81
CA SER A 66 -16.42 12.51 -3.18
C SER A 66 -15.29 12.99 -4.10
N ARG A 67 -14.59 14.07 -3.71
CA ARG A 67 -13.43 14.62 -4.44
C ARG A 67 -12.10 14.07 -3.97
N LEU A 68 -12.05 13.29 -2.88
CA LEU A 68 -10.80 12.65 -2.42
C LEU A 68 -10.02 11.93 -3.54
N PRO A 69 -10.65 11.20 -4.49
CA PRO A 69 -9.90 10.59 -5.59
C PRO A 69 -9.11 11.59 -6.46
N GLU A 70 -9.67 12.78 -6.70
CA GLU A 70 -9.04 13.86 -7.45
C GLU A 70 -7.97 14.55 -6.59
N LEU A 71 -8.32 14.90 -5.34
CA LEU A 71 -7.44 15.62 -4.42
C LEU A 71 -6.21 14.81 -4.01
N LEU A 72 -6.31 13.47 -3.97
CA LEU A 72 -5.18 12.60 -3.65
C LEU A 72 -4.25 12.39 -4.85
N LYS A 73 -4.72 12.58 -6.08
CA LYS A 73 -3.85 12.54 -7.27
C LYS A 73 -2.90 13.75 -7.33
N HIS A 74 -3.35 14.88 -6.80
CA HIS A 74 -2.61 16.14 -6.78
C HIS A 74 -2.67 16.76 -5.37
N PRO A 75 -1.98 16.17 -4.38
CA PRO A 75 -1.94 16.75 -3.05
C PRO A 75 -1.07 18.00 -3.03
N ALA A 76 -1.36 18.95 -2.15
CA ALA A 76 -0.48 20.08 -1.88
C ALA A 76 0.83 19.62 -1.23
N PHE A 77 0.75 18.69 -0.27
CA PHE A 77 1.92 18.09 0.38
C PHE A 77 1.74 16.61 0.62
N ILE A 78 2.84 15.86 0.66
CA ILE A 78 2.91 14.56 1.32
C ILE A 78 3.94 14.68 2.43
N LEU A 79 3.51 14.35 3.64
CA LEU A 79 4.33 14.42 4.84
C LEU A 79 4.52 13.02 5.39
N ARG A 80 5.70 12.74 5.96
CA ARG A 80 5.89 11.57 6.81
C ARG A 80 4.95 11.67 8.02
N SER A 81 4.32 10.56 8.41
CA SER A 81 3.53 10.51 9.63
C SER A 81 4.44 10.66 10.86
N PHE A 82 4.12 11.58 11.77
CA PHE A 82 4.84 11.70 13.04
C PHE A 82 4.53 10.56 14.03
N SER A 83 3.38 9.91 13.89
CA SER A 83 2.94 8.86 14.82
C SER A 83 3.29 7.46 14.36
N HIS A 84 3.41 7.26 13.05
CA HIS A 84 3.72 5.96 12.42
C HIS A 84 4.67 6.20 11.22
N PRO A 85 5.89 6.71 11.47
CA PRO A 85 6.82 7.15 10.43
C PRO A 85 7.31 6.03 9.49
N GLU A 86 7.18 4.77 9.91
CA GLU A 86 7.67 3.58 9.22
C GLU A 86 6.74 3.08 8.11
N ASN A 87 5.44 3.38 8.19
CA ASN A 87 4.45 2.79 7.29
C ASN A 87 3.34 3.76 6.86
N SER A 88 3.36 5.00 7.31
CA SER A 88 2.27 5.93 7.06
C SER A 88 2.75 7.30 6.60
N VAL A 89 1.94 7.90 5.72
CA VAL A 89 2.10 9.28 5.26
C VAL A 89 0.83 10.06 5.53
N VAL A 90 0.95 11.39 5.51
CA VAL A 90 -0.16 12.32 5.61
C VAL A 90 -0.20 13.14 4.33
N MET A 91 -1.22 12.92 3.51
CA MET A 91 -1.46 13.71 2.30
C MET A 91 -2.27 14.95 2.67
N VAL A 92 -1.78 16.13 2.34
CA VAL A 92 -2.45 17.41 2.56
C VAL A 92 -3.08 17.84 1.24
N THR A 93 -4.39 18.04 1.22
CA THR A 93 -5.12 18.49 0.02
C THR A 93 -5.08 20.01 -0.12
N SER A 94 -5.44 20.54 -1.30
CA SER A 94 -5.64 21.98 -1.51
C SER A 94 -6.98 22.52 -0.96
N GLU A 95 -7.85 21.62 -0.46
CA GLU A 95 -9.15 21.98 0.11
C GLU A 95 -9.11 22.20 1.62
N THR A 96 -10.09 22.96 2.09
CA THR A 96 -10.37 23.20 3.50
C THR A 96 -11.74 22.68 3.88
N ASP A 97 -11.91 22.27 5.14
CA ASP A 97 -13.23 21.93 5.68
C ASP A 97 -14.10 23.18 5.93
N SER A 98 -15.30 22.96 6.46
CA SER A 98 -16.27 24.01 6.81
C SER A 98 -15.75 25.05 7.83
N ARG A 99 -14.67 24.73 8.56
CA ARG A 99 -14.02 25.61 9.55
C ARG A 99 -12.74 26.24 8.99
N ASN A 100 -12.55 26.21 7.67
CA ASN A 100 -11.37 26.71 6.98
C ASN A 100 -10.05 26.04 7.44
N ARG A 101 -10.11 24.75 7.79
CA ARG A 101 -8.93 23.95 8.16
C ARG A 101 -8.52 23.07 6.98
N PRO A 102 -7.22 23.01 6.62
CA PRO A 102 -6.75 22.13 5.55
C PRO A 102 -7.16 20.69 5.78
N ILE A 103 -7.75 20.06 4.77
CA ILE A 103 -8.11 18.65 4.84
C ILE A 103 -6.85 17.81 4.63
N ILE A 104 -6.54 16.99 5.62
CA ILE A 104 -5.46 16.01 5.57
C ILE A 104 -6.02 14.60 5.55
N VAL A 105 -5.29 13.71 4.89
CA VAL A 105 -5.67 12.31 4.66
C VAL A 105 -4.50 11.42 5.08
N PRO A 106 -4.53 10.83 6.28
CA PRO A 106 -3.50 9.90 6.70
C PRO A 106 -3.69 8.54 5.99
N VAL A 107 -2.63 8.08 5.35
CA VAL A 107 -2.59 6.85 4.54
C VAL A 107 -1.57 5.91 5.14
N ASN A 108 -2.02 4.71 5.51
CA ASN A 108 -1.13 3.61 5.81
C ASN A 108 -0.76 2.90 4.50
N LEU A 109 0.53 2.82 4.19
CA LEU A 109 1.06 2.32 2.93
C LEU A 109 1.16 0.78 2.88
N GLN A 110 0.79 0.09 3.98
CA GLN A 110 0.91 -1.35 4.13
C GLN A 110 -0.28 -1.93 4.93
N GLY A 111 -1.36 -2.28 4.25
CA GLY A 111 -2.45 -3.03 4.85
C GLY A 111 -3.21 -3.91 3.87
N ASP A 112 -4.04 -4.82 4.39
CA ASP A 112 -4.88 -5.68 3.58
C ASP A 112 -6.35 -5.26 3.65
N GLY A 113 -7.03 -5.29 2.51
CA GLY A 113 -8.44 -4.95 2.41
C GLY A 113 -9.22 -5.90 1.53
N ARG A 114 -10.52 -5.97 1.78
CA ARG A 114 -11.45 -6.81 1.02
C ARG A 114 -12.08 -6.01 -0.11
N TYR A 115 -11.64 -6.24 -1.35
CA TYR A 115 -12.14 -5.58 -2.56
C TYR A 115 -12.65 -6.65 -3.55
N HIS A 116 -13.86 -6.47 -4.09
CA HIS A 116 -14.54 -7.45 -4.97
C HIS A 116 -14.54 -8.88 -4.40
N ASN A 117 -14.85 -9.00 -3.10
CA ASN A 117 -14.83 -10.26 -2.32
C ASN A 117 -13.48 -10.97 -2.23
N LYS A 118 -12.37 -10.34 -2.64
CA LYS A 118 -11.01 -10.86 -2.53
C LYS A 118 -10.20 -10.03 -1.55
N TRP A 119 -9.32 -10.68 -0.80
CA TRP A 119 -8.28 -9.99 -0.03
C TRP A 119 -7.19 -9.52 -0.99
N VAL A 120 -6.86 -8.24 -0.90
CA VAL A 120 -5.80 -7.60 -1.68
C VAL A 120 -4.97 -6.72 -0.75
N SER A 121 -3.66 -6.67 -1.00
CA SER A 121 -2.80 -5.65 -0.40
C SER A 121 -3.22 -4.27 -0.91
N SER A 122 -3.15 -3.27 -0.02
CA SER A 122 -3.80 -1.97 -0.20
C SER A 122 -3.05 -0.88 0.53
N ASN A 123 -3.11 0.33 -0.02
CA ASN A 123 -2.82 1.55 0.70
C ASN A 123 -4.12 1.97 1.41
N GLN A 124 -4.11 2.10 2.74
CA GLN A 124 -5.33 2.31 3.52
C GLN A 124 -5.48 3.76 3.96
N ILE A 125 -6.54 4.39 3.47
CA ILE A 125 -6.99 5.68 3.99
C ILE A 125 -7.62 5.44 5.36
N SER A 126 -6.95 5.93 6.39
CA SER A 126 -7.37 5.73 7.77
C SER A 126 -8.39 6.78 8.21
N SER A 127 -8.34 7.99 7.65
CA SER A 127 -9.31 9.05 7.86
C SER A 127 -9.14 10.18 6.82
N ALA A 128 -10.01 11.18 6.85
CA ALA A 128 -9.86 12.48 6.22
C ALA A 128 -10.49 13.55 7.13
N TYR A 129 -9.74 14.61 7.47
CA TYR A 129 -10.24 15.62 8.40
C TYR A 129 -9.51 16.95 8.30
N GLY A 130 -10.19 18.03 8.71
CA GLY A 130 -9.58 19.35 8.83
C GLY A 130 -8.56 19.42 9.96
N ARG A 131 -7.32 19.80 9.64
CA ARG A 131 -6.22 19.86 10.61
C ARG A 131 -6.21 21.18 11.38
N ASN A 132 -6.46 21.09 12.68
CA ASN A 132 -6.20 22.19 13.61
C ASN A 132 -4.71 22.54 13.67
N SER A 133 -4.40 23.81 13.92
CA SER A 133 -3.02 24.30 14.10
C SER A 133 -2.10 23.91 12.93
N PHE A 134 -2.64 23.92 11.70
CA PHE A 134 -1.93 23.46 10.51
C PHE A 134 -0.58 24.13 10.31
N ARG A 135 -0.46 25.45 10.59
CA ARG A 135 0.80 26.16 10.46
C ARG A 135 1.90 25.60 11.37
N ALA A 136 1.58 25.33 12.64
CA ALA A 136 2.52 24.71 13.57
C ALA A 136 2.88 23.28 13.15
N PHE A 137 1.89 22.52 12.67
CA PHE A 137 2.09 21.18 12.12
C PHE A 137 3.03 21.18 10.91
N LEU A 138 2.85 22.12 9.97
CA LEU A 138 3.69 22.25 8.79
C LEU A 138 5.09 22.78 9.14
N SER A 139 5.20 23.77 10.03
CA SER A 139 6.49 24.26 10.54
C SER A 139 7.30 23.14 11.19
N ARG A 140 6.66 22.29 12.00
CA ARG A 140 7.27 21.08 12.55
C ARG A 140 7.74 20.14 11.44
N ALA A 141 6.93 19.93 10.40
CA ALA A 141 7.32 19.07 9.29
C ALA A 141 8.56 19.56 8.55
N PHE A 142 8.72 20.87 8.36
CA PHE A 142 9.97 21.42 7.81
C PHE A 142 11.15 21.27 8.77
N GLN A 143 10.95 21.49 10.08
CA GLN A 143 12.00 21.38 11.08
C GLN A 143 12.51 19.94 11.26
N GLU A 144 11.62 18.96 11.19
CA GLU A 144 11.93 17.53 11.34
C GLU A 144 12.19 16.84 9.99
N ASN A 145 12.35 17.61 8.91
CA ASN A 145 12.58 17.10 7.56
C ASN A 145 11.57 16.02 7.11
N ALA A 146 10.31 16.23 7.45
CA ALA A 146 9.21 15.31 7.22
C ALA A 146 8.39 15.65 5.97
N VAL A 147 8.76 16.66 5.19
CA VAL A 147 8.10 17.02 3.93
C VAL A 147 8.69 16.18 2.80
N LEU A 148 7.91 15.27 2.25
CA LEU A 148 8.37 14.29 1.26
C LEU A 148 8.09 14.73 -0.18
N TYR A 149 6.97 15.42 -0.35
CA TYR A 149 6.51 15.93 -1.63
C TYR A 149 5.75 17.23 -1.41
N TRP A 150 5.77 18.09 -2.42
CA TRP A 150 4.86 19.22 -2.53
C TRP A 150 4.57 19.53 -4.00
N ASP A 151 3.37 20.01 -4.27
CA ASP A 151 2.97 20.53 -5.57
C ASP A 151 2.80 22.05 -5.49
N GLU A 152 3.53 22.77 -6.32
CA GLU A 152 3.54 24.24 -6.26
C GLU A 152 2.17 24.86 -6.51
N LYS A 153 1.44 24.35 -7.50
CA LYS A 153 0.13 24.86 -7.89
C LYS A 153 -0.89 24.60 -6.77
N GLU A 154 -0.88 23.39 -6.22
CA GLU A 154 -1.81 22.99 -5.16
C GLU A 154 -1.46 23.63 -3.82
N CYS A 155 -0.19 23.84 -3.50
CA CYS A 155 0.22 24.67 -2.36
C CYS A 155 -0.27 26.10 -2.52
N ASN A 156 -0.09 26.72 -3.69
CA ASN A 156 -0.57 28.08 -3.93
C ASN A 156 -2.09 28.16 -3.73
N ALA A 157 -2.85 27.18 -4.24
CA ALA A 157 -4.29 27.07 -4.03
C ALA A 157 -4.65 26.92 -2.54
N LEU A 158 -3.95 26.06 -1.81
CA LEU A 158 -4.15 25.86 -0.38
C LEU A 158 -3.97 27.15 0.43
N PHE A 159 -2.83 27.83 0.27
CA PHE A 159 -2.52 29.04 1.03
C PHE A 159 -3.43 30.22 0.64
N HIS A 160 -3.84 30.28 -0.63
CA HIS A 160 -4.88 31.20 -1.08
C HIS A 160 -6.21 30.94 -0.36
N ASN A 161 -6.67 29.69 -0.31
CA ASN A 161 -7.91 29.30 0.40
C ASN A 161 -7.84 29.63 1.89
N LEU A 162 -6.67 29.41 2.51
CA LEU A 162 -6.42 29.75 3.92
C LEU A 162 -6.35 31.25 4.18
N ARG A 163 -6.21 32.09 3.14
CA ARG A 163 -5.90 33.53 3.24
C ARG A 163 -4.64 33.77 4.07
N GLN A 164 -3.65 32.88 3.93
CA GLN A 164 -2.39 32.95 4.64
C GLN A 164 -1.25 33.19 3.64
N PRO A 165 -0.16 33.87 4.04
CA PRO A 165 1.00 34.00 3.17
C PRO A 165 1.59 32.62 2.88
N PHE A 166 2.15 32.48 1.68
CA PHE A 166 2.91 31.30 1.32
C PHE A 166 4.12 31.14 2.27
N PRO A 167 4.46 29.91 2.73
CA PRO A 167 5.55 29.71 3.69
C PRO A 167 6.90 30.20 3.15
N ASP A 168 7.63 30.98 3.96
CA ASP A 168 8.95 31.50 3.59
C ASP A 168 9.95 30.38 3.28
N GLN A 169 9.85 29.23 3.98
CA GLN A 169 10.65 28.04 3.71
C GLN A 169 10.47 27.50 2.28
N LEU A 170 9.26 27.61 1.72
CA LEU A 170 8.98 27.21 0.33
C LEU A 170 9.40 28.28 -0.68
N LEU A 171 9.45 29.55 -0.26
CA LEU A 171 10.03 30.63 -1.07
C LEU A 171 11.55 30.49 -1.19
N LEU A 172 12.23 29.98 -0.14
CA LEU A 172 13.66 29.66 -0.17
C LEU A 172 13.93 28.45 -1.08
N ALA A 173 13.12 27.39 -0.95
CA ALA A 173 13.10 26.24 -1.86
C ALA A 173 12.92 26.60 -3.35
N ARG A 174 12.13 27.64 -3.67
CA ARG A 174 11.98 28.15 -5.04
C ARG A 174 13.23 28.84 -5.57
N LYS A 175 14.07 29.41 -4.69
CA LYS A 175 15.25 30.20 -5.06
C LYS A 175 16.52 29.37 -5.16
N ASP A 176 16.51 28.19 -4.56
CA ASP A 176 17.64 27.27 -4.53
C ASP A 176 17.14 25.82 -4.73
N PRO A 177 17.36 25.22 -5.92
CA PRO A 177 17.01 23.83 -6.20
C PRO A 177 17.66 22.84 -5.22
N ASP A 178 18.82 23.18 -4.65
CA ASP A 178 19.57 22.34 -3.71
C ASP A 178 19.03 22.44 -2.29
N TYR A 179 18.33 23.53 -1.93
CA TYR A 179 17.66 23.68 -0.63
C TYR A 179 16.56 22.63 -0.45
N LEU A 180 15.86 22.27 -1.54
CA LEU A 180 14.98 21.13 -1.55
C LEU A 180 15.68 19.82 -1.86
N ALA A 181 16.80 19.75 -2.59
CA ALA A 181 17.54 18.50 -2.69
C ALA A 181 18.00 18.01 -1.30
N ALA A 182 18.40 18.93 -0.43
CA ALA A 182 18.74 18.68 0.98
C ALA A 182 17.54 18.27 1.86
N ILE A 183 16.29 18.59 1.46
CA ILE A 183 15.04 18.24 2.16
C ILE A 183 14.36 17.00 1.52
N ARG A 184 14.45 16.87 0.19
CA ARG A 184 13.92 15.78 -0.65
C ARG A 184 14.70 14.48 -0.43
N PHE A 185 15.93 14.56 0.06
CA PHE A 185 16.78 13.41 0.32
C PHE A 185 17.45 13.53 1.68
N HIS A 186 16.67 13.44 2.76
CA HIS A 186 17.13 12.65 3.90
C HIS A 186 16.56 11.25 3.72
N GLU A 187 17.46 10.28 3.57
CA GLU A 187 17.34 8.86 3.21
C GLU A 187 16.42 7.99 4.09
N ASP A 188 15.35 8.52 4.68
CA ASP A 188 14.70 7.85 5.82
C ASP A 188 13.21 7.50 5.62
N VAL A 189 12.54 7.75 4.47
CA VAL A 189 11.13 7.27 4.29
C VAL A 189 11.05 5.85 3.79
N THR A 190 12.04 5.44 3.05
CA THR A 190 12.37 4.04 2.85
C THR A 190 13.86 4.03 3.04
N LYS A 191 14.39 3.45 4.13
CA LYS A 191 15.82 3.12 4.14
C LYS A 191 16.12 2.47 2.78
N HIS A 192 17.09 3.00 2.04
CA HIS A 192 17.52 2.42 0.77
C HIS A 192 17.65 0.90 0.98
N ARG A 193 16.96 0.13 0.14
CA ARG A 193 16.96 -1.32 0.28
C ARG A 193 18.20 -1.81 -0.44
N HIS A 194 19.15 -2.31 0.31
CA HIS A 194 20.32 -2.97 -0.26
C HIS A 194 19.89 -4.40 -0.61
N ILE A 195 19.88 -4.73 -1.90
CA ILE A 195 19.53 -6.06 -2.40
C ILE A 195 20.84 -6.80 -2.71
N LEU A 196 21.21 -7.75 -1.85
CA LEU A 196 22.37 -8.60 -2.02
C LEU A 196 21.95 -9.92 -2.67
N VAL A 197 22.60 -10.27 -3.77
CA VAL A 197 22.26 -11.44 -4.58
C VAL A 197 23.44 -12.40 -4.58
N ASP A 198 23.21 -13.65 -4.21
CA ASP A 198 24.22 -14.70 -4.35
C ASP A 198 24.45 -15.05 -5.83
N MET A 199 25.58 -15.68 -6.14
CA MET A 199 25.88 -16.14 -7.49
C MET A 199 25.50 -17.60 -7.70
N ASP A 200 26.16 -18.49 -6.97
CA ASP A 200 26.06 -19.92 -7.19
C ASP A 200 24.68 -20.43 -6.76
N GLY A 201 23.96 -21.13 -7.64
CA GLY A 201 22.61 -21.59 -7.34
C GLY A 201 21.51 -20.52 -7.46
N VAL A 202 21.88 -19.26 -7.73
CA VAL A 202 20.96 -18.12 -7.86
C VAL A 202 21.10 -17.45 -9.24
N LEU A 203 22.22 -16.78 -9.52
CA LEU A 203 22.50 -16.17 -10.82
C LEU A 203 23.11 -17.16 -11.82
N ALA A 204 23.99 -18.02 -11.32
CA ALA A 204 24.63 -19.10 -12.06
C ALA A 204 24.04 -20.43 -11.62
N THR A 205 23.71 -21.31 -12.55
CA THR A 205 23.11 -22.61 -12.22
C THR A 205 24.08 -23.46 -11.40
N TRP A 206 23.60 -24.03 -10.30
CA TRP A 206 24.34 -25.06 -9.56
C TRP A 206 24.07 -26.43 -10.20
N GLY A 207 25.14 -27.14 -10.56
CA GLY A 207 25.05 -28.49 -11.12
C GLY A 207 25.41 -29.54 -10.07
N GLU A 208 25.19 -30.81 -10.41
CA GLU A 208 25.77 -31.91 -9.64
C GLU A 208 27.30 -31.80 -9.63
N ILE A 209 27.89 -31.98 -8.45
CA ILE A 209 29.34 -32.06 -8.24
C ILE A 209 29.61 -33.51 -7.83
N HIS A 210 30.43 -34.23 -8.59
CA HIS A 210 30.75 -35.62 -8.26
C HIS A 210 31.96 -35.71 -7.33
N ALA A 211 32.88 -34.76 -7.41
CA ALA A 211 34.03 -34.66 -6.51
C ALA A 211 34.40 -33.18 -6.18
N PRO A 212 34.82 -32.86 -4.94
CA PRO A 212 35.21 -31.50 -4.55
C PRO A 212 36.29 -30.86 -5.44
N GLU A 213 37.18 -31.67 -6.02
CA GLU A 213 38.27 -31.25 -6.91
C GLU A 213 37.74 -30.56 -8.19
N GLU A 214 36.51 -30.84 -8.60
CA GLU A 214 35.87 -30.16 -9.74
C GLU A 214 35.79 -28.65 -9.54
N LEU A 215 35.56 -28.18 -8.31
CA LEU A 215 35.49 -26.76 -7.97
C LEU A 215 36.83 -26.02 -8.18
N TYR A 216 37.94 -26.76 -8.29
CA TYR A 216 39.29 -26.23 -8.50
C TYR A 216 39.71 -26.28 -9.97
N GLN A 217 38.90 -26.86 -10.85
CA GLN A 217 39.21 -26.92 -12.26
C GLN A 217 39.05 -25.53 -12.88
N LYS A 218 39.97 -25.20 -13.80
CA LYS A 218 39.88 -23.99 -14.60
C LYS A 218 38.58 -24.01 -15.41
N ASN A 219 37.96 -22.84 -15.51
CA ASN A 219 36.68 -22.53 -16.11
C ASN A 219 35.45 -23.10 -15.38
N TYR A 220 35.61 -23.75 -14.23
CA TYR A 220 34.47 -24.34 -13.53
C TYR A 220 33.38 -23.30 -13.21
N PHE A 221 33.76 -22.11 -12.73
CA PHE A 221 32.81 -21.05 -12.39
C PHE A 221 32.48 -20.20 -13.62
N LEU A 222 33.45 -19.99 -14.51
CA LEU A 222 33.28 -19.16 -15.72
C LEU A 222 32.26 -19.75 -16.71
N ASP A 223 32.23 -21.08 -16.84
CA ASP A 223 31.39 -21.76 -17.82
C ASP A 223 30.00 -22.10 -17.28
N ARG A 224 29.68 -21.70 -16.05
CA ARG A 224 28.36 -21.94 -15.46
C ARG A 224 27.27 -21.26 -16.28
N PRO A 225 26.22 -21.98 -16.71
CA PRO A 225 25.09 -21.37 -17.37
C PRO A 225 24.40 -20.33 -16.48
N PRO A 226 23.90 -19.22 -17.05
CA PRO A 226 23.08 -18.27 -16.31
C PRO A 226 21.70 -18.82 -16.01
N MET A 227 21.17 -18.49 -14.83
CA MET A 227 19.75 -18.57 -14.54
C MET A 227 19.07 -17.38 -15.23
N GLU A 228 18.70 -17.55 -16.51
CA GLU A 228 18.30 -16.45 -17.40
C GLU A 228 17.22 -15.53 -16.81
N ASN A 229 16.18 -16.12 -16.23
CA ASN A 229 15.08 -15.36 -15.61
C ASN A 229 15.54 -14.55 -14.40
N CYS A 230 16.43 -15.11 -13.57
CA CYS A 230 17.01 -14.40 -12.44
C CYS A 230 17.91 -13.26 -12.90
N VAL A 231 18.85 -13.54 -13.80
CA VAL A 231 19.77 -12.55 -14.37
C VAL A 231 19.01 -11.40 -15.03
N SER A 232 17.96 -11.70 -15.82
CA SER A 232 17.11 -10.68 -16.42
C SER A 232 16.39 -9.83 -15.37
N SER A 233 15.82 -10.47 -14.35
CA SER A 233 15.10 -9.76 -13.28
C SER A 233 16.03 -8.84 -12.50
N ILE A 234 17.23 -9.30 -12.15
CA ILE A 234 18.23 -8.48 -11.45
C ILE A 234 18.69 -7.31 -12.33
N ARG A 235 18.90 -7.53 -13.63
CA ARG A 235 19.23 -6.47 -14.57
C ARG A 235 18.15 -5.39 -14.61
N ASP A 236 16.88 -5.78 -14.61
CA ASP A 236 15.75 -4.85 -14.60
C ASP A 236 15.69 -4.04 -13.28
N LEU A 237 16.06 -4.65 -12.14
CA LEU A 237 16.19 -3.93 -10.86
C LEU A 237 17.29 -2.86 -10.92
N VAL A 238 18.49 -3.22 -11.40
CA VAL A 238 19.61 -2.28 -11.54
C VAL A 238 19.23 -1.12 -12.48
N ARG A 239 18.56 -1.42 -13.60
CA ARG A 239 18.09 -0.39 -14.55
C ARG A 239 17.01 0.52 -13.98
N ALA A 240 16.22 0.02 -13.03
CA ALA A 240 15.24 0.81 -12.30
C ALA A 240 15.88 1.70 -11.21
N GLY A 241 17.20 1.65 -11.03
CA GLY A 241 17.92 2.44 -10.03
C GLY A 241 17.88 1.82 -8.63
N GLU A 242 17.53 0.54 -8.50
CA GLU A 242 17.60 -0.16 -7.22
C GLU A 242 19.06 -0.42 -6.82
N ASP A 243 19.30 -0.42 -5.52
CA ASP A 243 20.63 -0.60 -4.95
C ASP A 243 20.96 -2.09 -4.81
N VAL A 244 21.62 -2.65 -5.82
CA VAL A 244 21.87 -4.09 -5.96
C VAL A 244 23.36 -4.41 -5.87
N TYR A 245 23.69 -5.36 -5.00
CA TYR A 245 25.02 -5.90 -4.79
C TYR A 245 25.08 -7.38 -5.12
N ILE A 246 26.23 -7.85 -5.58
CA ILE A 246 26.57 -9.27 -5.59
C ILE A 246 27.24 -9.62 -4.26
N LEU A 247 26.83 -10.72 -3.63
CA LEU A 247 27.47 -11.25 -2.42
C LEU A 247 27.77 -12.74 -2.59
N SER A 248 28.96 -13.05 -3.13
CA SER A 248 29.36 -14.41 -3.46
C SER A 248 30.56 -14.86 -2.65
N ALA A 249 30.45 -16.06 -2.06
CA ALA A 249 31.62 -16.75 -1.53
C ALA A 249 32.54 -17.26 -2.65
N PHE A 250 33.83 -17.44 -2.37
CA PHE A 250 34.79 -18.09 -3.26
C PHE A 250 35.80 -18.95 -2.49
N LEU A 251 36.33 -19.98 -3.16
CA LEU A 251 37.40 -20.82 -2.63
C LEU A 251 38.71 -20.04 -2.64
N ALA A 252 39.18 -19.62 -1.45
CA ALA A 252 40.33 -18.72 -1.33
C ALA A 252 41.66 -19.36 -1.75
N ASP A 253 41.73 -20.69 -1.73
CA ASP A 253 42.84 -21.53 -2.17
C ASP A 253 42.75 -21.93 -3.65
N SER A 254 41.63 -21.62 -4.32
CA SER A 254 41.52 -21.79 -5.78
C SER A 254 42.15 -20.60 -6.49
N PRO A 255 43.11 -20.81 -7.42
CA PRO A 255 43.70 -19.72 -8.19
C PRO A 255 42.74 -19.12 -9.22
N TYR A 256 41.57 -19.73 -9.43
CA TYR A 256 40.64 -19.37 -10.50
C TYR A 256 39.32 -18.80 -10.00
N ALA A 257 38.80 -19.29 -8.86
CA ALA A 257 37.41 -19.09 -8.46
C ALA A 257 36.97 -17.62 -8.42
N LYS A 258 37.77 -16.73 -7.81
CA LYS A 258 37.41 -15.30 -7.69
C LYS A 258 37.48 -14.56 -9.03
N SER A 259 38.50 -14.80 -9.84
CA SER A 259 38.65 -14.14 -11.14
C SER A 259 37.58 -14.59 -12.12
N GLU A 260 37.27 -15.88 -12.14
CA GLU A 260 36.24 -16.44 -13.02
C GLU A 260 34.85 -15.93 -12.68
N LYS A 261 34.51 -15.82 -11.39
CA LYS A 261 33.23 -15.22 -10.96
C LYS A 261 33.12 -13.75 -11.37
N GLN A 262 34.21 -12.99 -11.30
CA GLN A 262 34.22 -11.61 -11.78
C GLN A 262 34.01 -11.54 -13.30
N GLU A 263 34.73 -12.36 -14.07
CA GLU A 263 34.59 -12.41 -15.53
C GLU A 263 33.19 -12.90 -15.95
N TRP A 264 32.60 -13.82 -15.19
CA TRP A 264 31.22 -14.26 -15.38
C TRP A 264 30.24 -13.10 -15.24
N LEU A 265 30.40 -12.27 -14.20
CA LEU A 265 29.58 -11.07 -14.01
C LEU A 265 29.79 -10.05 -15.13
N ASP A 266 31.03 -9.86 -15.58
CA ASP A 266 31.33 -8.99 -16.73
C ASP A 266 30.63 -9.46 -18.01
N ARG A 267 30.44 -10.77 -18.16
CA ARG A 267 29.76 -11.37 -19.32
C ARG A 267 28.24 -11.23 -19.26
N TYR A 268 27.62 -11.49 -18.10
CA TYR A 268 26.16 -11.66 -18.01
C TYR A 268 25.43 -10.52 -17.30
N LEU A 269 26.12 -9.77 -16.44
CA LEU A 269 25.55 -8.68 -15.65
C LEU A 269 26.53 -7.49 -15.50
N PRO A 270 27.07 -6.95 -16.61
CA PRO A 270 28.07 -5.88 -16.58
C PRO A 270 27.55 -4.57 -15.98
N GLU A 271 26.24 -4.41 -15.86
CA GLU A 271 25.61 -3.25 -15.24
C GLU A 271 25.96 -3.09 -13.75
N ILE A 272 26.35 -4.18 -13.07
CA ILE A 272 26.83 -4.12 -11.69
C ILE A 272 28.34 -3.83 -11.69
N SER A 273 28.71 -2.65 -11.23
CA SER A 273 30.12 -2.22 -11.11
C SER A 273 30.90 -3.06 -10.10
N SER A 274 32.24 -3.03 -10.19
CA SER A 274 33.12 -3.75 -9.26
C SER A 274 32.93 -3.37 -7.79
N GLU A 275 32.53 -2.12 -7.51
CA GLU A 275 32.26 -1.62 -6.16
C GLU A 275 31.01 -2.27 -5.53
N HIS A 276 30.08 -2.74 -6.37
CA HIS A 276 28.88 -3.45 -5.95
C HIS A 276 29.06 -4.99 -5.96
N ARG A 277 30.30 -5.48 -6.10
CA ARG A 277 30.61 -6.92 -6.10
C ARG A 277 31.41 -7.31 -4.87
N ILE A 278 30.74 -7.93 -3.91
CA ILE A 278 31.29 -8.33 -2.62
C ILE A 278 31.69 -9.80 -2.69
N PHE A 279 33.00 -10.05 -2.67
CA PHE A 279 33.57 -11.40 -2.64
C PHE A 279 34.23 -11.68 -1.31
N LEU A 280 33.83 -12.79 -0.68
CA LEU A 280 34.39 -13.26 0.58
C LEU A 280 34.85 -14.73 0.46
N PRO A 281 35.85 -15.18 1.22
CA PRO A 281 36.18 -16.60 1.32
C PRO A 281 34.98 -17.44 1.79
N THR A 282 34.91 -18.72 1.41
CA THR A 282 33.87 -19.66 1.88
C THR A 282 33.79 -19.81 3.41
N THR A 283 34.86 -19.51 4.14
CA THR A 283 34.90 -19.47 5.61
C THR A 283 34.37 -18.16 6.20
N GLY A 284 34.01 -17.19 5.36
CA GLY A 284 33.57 -15.86 5.74
C GLY A 284 32.07 -15.78 6.04
N ASP A 285 31.71 -14.79 6.86
CA ASP A 285 30.33 -14.48 7.23
C ASP A 285 29.74 -13.45 6.25
N LYS A 286 28.68 -13.86 5.52
CA LYS A 286 27.99 -13.00 4.54
C LYS A 286 27.41 -11.74 5.17
N GLY A 287 26.89 -11.82 6.39
CA GLY A 287 26.33 -10.66 7.09
C GLY A 287 27.40 -9.63 7.45
N LYS A 288 28.55 -10.08 7.96
CA LYS A 288 29.69 -9.18 8.23
C LYS A 288 30.26 -8.56 6.97
N ALA A 289 30.38 -9.32 5.89
CA ALA A 289 30.84 -8.81 4.60
C ALA A 289 29.87 -7.75 4.04
N ALA A 290 28.56 -7.98 4.17
CA ALA A 290 27.54 -7.01 3.80
C ALA A 290 27.64 -5.73 4.64
N CYS A 291 27.73 -5.82 5.97
CA CYS A 291 27.95 -4.67 6.86
C CYS A 291 29.17 -3.85 6.44
N ALA A 292 30.32 -4.51 6.23
CA ALA A 292 31.55 -3.83 5.87
C ALA A 292 31.45 -3.12 4.52
N ALA A 293 30.83 -3.75 3.52
CA ALA A 293 30.66 -3.17 2.20
C ALA A 293 29.67 -1.99 2.19
N LEU A 294 28.63 -2.07 3.01
CA LEU A 294 27.57 -1.05 3.11
C LEU A 294 27.86 0.05 4.14
N GLY A 295 28.98 -0.05 4.88
CA GLY A 295 29.32 0.90 5.94
C GLY A 295 28.38 0.84 7.15
N LEU A 296 27.77 -0.33 7.41
CA LEU A 296 26.81 -0.53 8.50
C LEU A 296 27.48 -1.16 9.72
N GLU A 297 27.10 -0.72 10.93
CA GLU A 297 27.52 -1.37 12.18
C GLU A 297 26.85 -2.73 12.37
N GLU A 298 25.58 -2.84 11.96
CA GLU A 298 24.77 -4.06 12.03
C GLU A 298 23.79 -4.12 10.85
N LEU A 299 23.30 -5.32 10.53
CA LEU A 299 22.28 -5.45 9.50
C LEU A 299 20.91 -5.03 10.03
N HIS A 300 20.07 -4.61 9.09
CA HIS A 300 18.70 -4.21 9.34
C HIS A 300 17.77 -4.85 8.32
N GLN A 301 16.46 -4.81 8.59
CA GLN A 301 15.45 -5.44 7.73
C GLN A 301 15.34 -4.86 6.31
N ASN A 302 15.92 -3.68 6.04
CA ASN A 302 16.02 -3.13 4.68
C ASN A 302 17.18 -3.72 3.88
N VAL A 303 18.05 -4.51 4.50
CA VAL A 303 19.13 -5.25 3.82
C VAL A 303 18.61 -6.64 3.49
N ILE A 304 18.43 -6.93 2.20
CA ILE A 304 17.79 -8.14 1.70
C ILE A 304 18.85 -9.04 1.07
N LEU A 305 18.94 -10.30 1.50
CA LEU A 305 19.76 -11.33 0.86
C LEU A 305 18.87 -12.29 0.07
N LEU A 306 19.14 -12.46 -1.23
CA LEU A 306 18.60 -13.52 -2.08
C LEU A 306 19.66 -14.62 -2.25
N ASP A 307 19.44 -15.78 -1.64
CA ASP A 307 20.42 -16.87 -1.54
C ASP A 307 19.70 -18.22 -1.55
N ASP A 308 20.29 -19.27 -2.12
CA ASP A 308 19.66 -20.59 -2.17
C ASP A 308 20.01 -21.48 -0.96
N TYR A 309 21.11 -21.16 -0.24
CA TYR A 309 21.67 -21.99 0.82
C TYR A 309 21.14 -21.62 2.21
N ASN A 310 20.46 -22.58 2.85
CA ASN A 310 19.76 -22.38 4.13
C ASN A 310 20.66 -21.79 5.24
N ASN A 311 21.92 -22.21 5.33
CA ASN A 311 22.82 -21.73 6.38
C ASN A 311 23.12 -20.24 6.21
N ASN A 312 23.40 -19.78 4.99
CA ASN A 312 23.57 -18.36 4.70
C ASN A 312 22.32 -17.57 5.10
N LEU A 313 21.14 -18.08 4.76
CA LEU A 313 19.87 -17.43 5.09
C LEU A 313 19.65 -17.32 6.61
N PHE A 314 19.92 -18.39 7.37
CA PHE A 314 19.81 -18.37 8.84
C PHE A 314 20.84 -17.47 9.52
N ASP A 315 22.09 -17.50 9.07
CA ASP A 315 23.16 -16.62 9.57
C ASP A 315 22.83 -15.15 9.30
N PHE A 316 22.40 -14.83 8.07
CA PHE A 316 22.05 -13.46 7.67
C PHE A 316 20.85 -12.91 8.44
N GLN A 317 19.82 -13.75 8.67
CA GLN A 317 18.68 -13.38 9.49
C GLN A 317 19.06 -13.18 10.96
N ARG A 318 19.96 -14.01 11.52
CA ARG A 318 20.50 -13.83 12.88
C ARG A 318 21.28 -12.53 13.02
N ALA A 319 21.94 -12.08 11.96
CA ALA A 319 22.66 -10.82 11.93
C ALA A 319 21.76 -9.57 11.80
N GLY A 320 20.44 -9.74 11.60
CA GLY A 320 19.45 -8.66 11.55
C GLY A 320 18.92 -8.31 10.15
N GLY A 321 19.45 -8.95 9.10
CA GLY A 321 19.01 -8.76 7.71
C GLY A 321 17.74 -9.54 7.37
N THR A 322 17.15 -9.27 6.21
CA THR A 322 16.05 -10.05 5.64
C THR A 322 16.58 -11.08 4.65
N ALA A 323 16.33 -12.36 4.92
CA ALA A 323 16.77 -13.46 4.06
C ALA A 323 15.61 -14.00 3.21
N VAL A 324 15.85 -14.16 1.91
CA VAL A 324 14.91 -14.69 0.92
C VAL A 324 15.52 -15.90 0.24
N LYS A 325 14.87 -17.06 0.36
CA LYS A 325 15.35 -18.29 -0.30
C LYS A 325 15.08 -18.24 -1.79
N ALA A 326 16.13 -18.38 -2.59
CA ALA A 326 16.02 -18.59 -4.03
C ALA A 326 15.61 -20.05 -4.32
N LEU A 327 14.45 -20.24 -4.95
CA LEU A 327 13.98 -21.54 -5.41
C LEU A 327 14.39 -21.72 -6.87
N ASN A 328 15.45 -22.50 -7.08
CA ASN A 328 16.09 -22.72 -8.37
C ASN A 328 15.63 -24.00 -9.10
N GLY A 329 14.52 -24.59 -8.66
CA GLY A 329 13.99 -25.85 -9.21
C GLY A 329 14.68 -27.13 -8.71
N ILE A 330 15.84 -27.03 -8.06
CA ILE A 330 16.60 -28.16 -7.50
C ILE A 330 16.40 -28.23 -5.98
N ASN A 331 16.44 -27.08 -5.30
CA ASN A 331 16.50 -26.99 -3.84
C ASN A 331 15.11 -26.94 -3.17
N GLY A 332 14.12 -27.61 -3.78
CA GLY A 332 12.69 -27.50 -3.47
C GLY A 332 12.21 -28.20 -2.19
N ASN A 333 13.08 -28.85 -1.41
CA ASN A 333 12.70 -29.42 -0.12
C ASN A 333 12.57 -28.28 0.93
N THR A 334 11.35 -27.74 1.01
CA THR A 334 10.98 -26.60 1.88
C THR A 334 10.82 -26.95 3.36
N GLU A 335 11.10 -28.19 3.79
CA GLU A 335 10.82 -28.60 5.18
C GLU A 335 11.68 -27.84 6.21
N GLU A 336 12.92 -27.48 5.85
CA GLU A 336 13.85 -26.79 6.75
C GLU A 336 13.69 -25.25 6.74
N TRP A 337 13.48 -24.64 5.57
CA TRP A 337 13.33 -23.19 5.45
C TRP A 337 11.85 -22.78 5.43
N LYS A 338 11.42 -22.07 6.48
CA LYS A 338 10.05 -21.56 6.64
C LYS A 338 9.90 -20.06 6.37
N GLY A 339 10.99 -19.40 5.95
CA GLY A 339 11.02 -17.97 5.70
C GLY A 339 10.58 -17.58 4.28
N PRO A 340 10.69 -16.29 3.93
CA PRO A 340 10.45 -15.78 2.59
C PRO A 340 11.18 -16.61 1.51
N SER A 341 10.49 -16.90 0.42
CA SER A 341 11.04 -17.68 -0.70
C SER A 341 10.57 -17.12 -2.03
N LEU A 342 11.44 -17.16 -3.03
CA LEU A 342 11.19 -16.61 -4.37
C LEU A 342 11.52 -17.66 -5.43
N ASP A 343 10.56 -17.95 -6.31
CA ASP A 343 10.82 -18.74 -7.52
C ASP A 343 11.65 -17.91 -8.51
N ILE A 344 12.90 -18.33 -8.72
CA ILE A 344 13.82 -17.66 -9.63
C ILE A 344 13.87 -18.34 -11.01
N CYS A 345 13.17 -19.46 -11.18
CA CYS A 345 12.95 -20.08 -12.49
C CYS A 345 11.92 -19.31 -13.31
N SER A 346 11.22 -18.35 -12.70
CA SER A 346 10.27 -17.44 -13.35
C SER A 346 10.77 -15.99 -13.24
N PRO A 347 10.48 -15.11 -14.22
CA PRO A 347 10.79 -13.68 -14.09
C PRO A 347 10.13 -13.07 -12.85
N PHE A 348 10.84 -12.19 -12.16
CA PHE A 348 10.34 -11.47 -10.99
C PHE A 348 10.68 -9.98 -11.07
N SER A 349 9.95 -9.19 -10.28
CA SER A 349 10.13 -7.74 -10.21
C SER A 349 10.47 -7.32 -8.80
N LEU A 350 10.85 -6.05 -8.61
CA LEU A 350 10.99 -5.46 -7.29
C LEU A 350 9.75 -5.71 -6.44
N ARG A 351 8.56 -5.51 -7.01
CA ARG A 351 7.27 -5.76 -6.35
C ARG A 351 7.17 -7.19 -5.82
N THR A 352 7.62 -8.18 -6.60
CA THR A 352 7.65 -9.59 -6.18
C THR A 352 8.53 -9.75 -4.94
N LEU A 353 9.73 -9.16 -4.96
CA LEU A 353 10.67 -9.18 -3.83
C LEU A 353 10.11 -8.46 -2.60
N LYS A 354 9.44 -7.30 -2.78
CA LYS A 354 8.75 -6.56 -1.70
C LYS A 354 7.66 -7.42 -1.05
N ILE A 355 6.84 -8.11 -1.84
CA ILE A 355 5.76 -8.95 -1.31
C ILE A 355 6.32 -10.11 -0.48
N VAL A 356 7.33 -10.79 -1.02
CA VAL A 356 7.96 -11.96 -0.36
C VAL A 356 8.62 -11.56 0.96
N THR A 357 9.31 -10.42 1.00
CA THR A 357 9.99 -9.92 2.22
C THR A 357 9.03 -9.38 3.29
N GLN A 358 7.83 -8.91 2.90
CA GLN A 358 6.83 -8.36 3.83
C GLN A 358 5.85 -9.40 4.38
N SER A 359 5.82 -10.62 3.84
CA SER A 359 4.89 -11.69 4.22
C SER A 359 5.63 -13.02 4.41
N PRO A 360 6.18 -13.31 5.61
CA PRO A 360 6.82 -14.59 5.88
C PRO A 360 5.85 -15.74 5.67
N GLY A 361 6.05 -16.54 4.61
CA GLY A 361 5.23 -17.71 4.27
C GLY A 361 4.43 -17.65 2.96
N TYR A 362 4.54 -16.59 2.15
CA TYR A 362 3.79 -16.46 0.90
C TYR A 362 4.56 -17.03 -0.33
N GLN A 363 4.02 -18.06 -0.98
CA GLN A 363 4.50 -18.55 -2.29
C GLN A 363 3.71 -17.88 -3.43
N LEU A 364 4.35 -17.07 -4.27
CA LEU A 364 3.72 -16.43 -5.43
C LEU A 364 3.63 -17.41 -6.61
N LYS A 365 2.42 -17.56 -7.18
CA LYS A 365 2.19 -18.07 -8.54
C LYS A 365 1.75 -16.90 -9.45
N PRO A 366 2.17 -16.86 -10.73
CA PRO A 366 1.91 -15.72 -11.59
C PRO A 366 0.41 -15.54 -11.92
N ARG A 367 -0.06 -14.29 -11.97
CA ARG A 367 -1.36 -13.92 -12.54
C ARG A 367 -1.18 -12.88 -13.64
N PHE A 368 -1.70 -13.20 -14.82
CA PHE A 368 -1.89 -12.24 -15.91
C PHE A 368 -2.97 -11.21 -15.54
N ARG A 369 -2.74 -9.94 -15.95
CA ARG A 369 -3.71 -8.83 -15.86
C ARG A 369 -4.59 -8.91 -17.11
N ASP A 370 -5.87 -9.19 -16.94
CA ASP A 370 -6.86 -8.88 -17.98
C ASP A 370 -7.28 -7.41 -17.87
N SER A 371 -7.20 -6.72 -18.99
CA SER A 371 -7.58 -5.33 -19.20
C SER A 371 -9.08 -5.23 -19.47
N GLU A 372 -9.88 -4.68 -18.54
CA GLU A 372 -11.19 -4.07 -18.80
C GLU A 372 -11.80 -3.53 -17.49
N GLU A 373 -11.44 -2.33 -17.03
CA GLU A 373 -12.22 -1.63 -15.98
C GLU A 373 -12.09 -0.10 -16.11
N THR A 374 -12.92 0.52 -16.96
CA THR A 374 -13.07 1.99 -17.01
C THR A 374 -14.49 2.48 -16.72
N THR A 375 -15.43 1.63 -16.30
CA THR A 375 -16.83 2.04 -16.06
C THR A 375 -17.48 1.52 -14.75
N SER A 376 -16.82 0.65 -13.96
CA SER A 376 -17.43 0.08 -12.74
C SER A 376 -17.32 0.99 -11.49
N PHE A 377 -16.46 2.01 -11.54
CA PHE A 377 -16.04 2.81 -10.38
C PHE A 377 -17.08 3.83 -9.88
N SER A 378 -17.88 4.43 -10.77
CA SER A 378 -18.93 5.38 -10.36
C SER A 378 -20.13 4.67 -9.75
N LEU A 379 -20.43 3.44 -10.19
CA LEU A 379 -21.60 2.69 -9.77
C LEU A 379 -21.44 2.09 -8.38
N GLN A 380 -20.27 1.53 -8.03
CA GLN A 380 -20.04 0.95 -6.70
C GLN A 380 -19.99 2.02 -5.61
N THR A 381 -19.36 3.17 -5.90
CA THR A 381 -19.37 4.32 -5.00
C THR A 381 -20.80 4.86 -4.84
N ALA A 382 -21.55 5.03 -5.93
CA ALA A 382 -22.97 5.43 -5.87
C ALA A 382 -23.86 4.42 -5.11
N LEU A 383 -23.60 3.11 -5.24
CA LEU A 383 -24.30 2.06 -4.50
C LEU A 383 -23.95 2.06 -3.00
N GLY A 384 -22.68 2.28 -2.65
CA GLY A 384 -22.26 2.49 -1.26
C GLY A 384 -22.92 3.71 -0.63
N ILE A 385 -23.05 4.80 -1.39
CA ILE A 385 -23.74 6.03 -0.96
C ILE A 385 -25.25 5.82 -0.84
N ALA A 386 -25.87 5.11 -1.79
CA ALA A 386 -27.30 4.76 -1.74
C ALA A 386 -27.63 3.91 -0.51
N ARG A 387 -26.73 3.00 -0.15
CA ARG A 387 -26.84 2.17 1.05
C ARG A 387 -26.70 2.98 2.34
N MET A 388 -25.87 4.02 2.34
CA MET A 388 -25.74 4.94 3.47
C MET A 388 -26.97 5.86 3.64
N ALA A 389 -27.58 6.29 2.54
CA ALA A 389 -28.87 6.99 2.58
C ALA A 389 -30.00 6.07 3.12
N PHE A 390 -29.93 4.77 2.85
CA PHE A 390 -30.86 3.78 3.40
C PHE A 390 -30.67 3.57 4.91
N LEU A 391 -29.43 3.57 5.42
CA LEU A 391 -29.16 3.50 6.87
C LEU A 391 -29.69 4.73 7.64
N GLU A 392 -29.71 5.91 7.01
CA GLU A 392 -30.39 7.09 7.57
C GLU A 392 -31.92 6.96 7.57
N LEU A 393 -32.51 6.22 6.62
CA LEU A 393 -33.94 5.87 6.64
C LEU A 393 -34.25 4.84 7.73
N GLU A 394 -33.33 3.91 8.04
CA GLU A 394 -33.50 2.99 9.17
C GLU A 394 -33.58 3.73 10.51
N LYS A 395 -32.87 4.85 10.69
CA LYS A 395 -33.05 5.70 11.88
C LYS A 395 -34.46 6.30 11.98
N ILE A 396 -35.17 6.47 10.86
CA ILE A 396 -36.56 6.93 10.79
C ILE A 396 -37.54 5.74 10.92
N ARG A 397 -37.13 4.53 10.56
CA ARG A 397 -37.94 3.30 10.67
C ARG A 397 -38.31 2.97 12.12
N ASP A 398 -37.45 3.36 13.07
CA ASP A 398 -37.69 3.21 14.50
C ASP A 398 -38.57 4.34 15.09
N ASP A 399 -39.00 5.33 14.28
CA ASP A 399 -40.01 6.32 14.68
C ASP A 399 -41.42 5.71 14.54
N PRO A 400 -42.12 5.43 15.65
CA PRO A 400 -43.44 4.81 15.62
C PRO A 400 -44.51 5.66 14.93
N ALA A 401 -44.23 6.94 14.65
CA ALA A 401 -45.12 7.84 13.92
C ALA A 401 -45.02 7.72 12.38
N VAL A 402 -44.19 6.82 11.85
CA VAL A 402 -44.00 6.64 10.40
C VAL A 402 -44.43 5.23 9.96
N PRO A 403 -45.59 5.08 9.29
CA PRO A 403 -46.10 3.79 8.83
C PRO A 403 -45.16 3.05 7.86
N THR A 404 -45.07 1.72 8.01
CA THR A 404 -44.26 0.82 7.16
C THR A 404 -44.56 0.96 5.65
N GLN A 405 -45.79 1.30 5.28
CA GLN A 405 -46.20 1.44 3.89
C GLN A 405 -45.58 2.68 3.22
N ILE A 406 -45.41 3.79 3.96
CA ILE A 406 -44.71 5.00 3.52
C ILE A 406 -43.21 4.70 3.34
N MET A 407 -42.63 3.91 4.25
CA MET A 407 -41.23 3.51 4.16
C MET A 407 -40.95 2.67 2.90
N ASN A 408 -41.85 1.73 2.58
CA ASN A 408 -41.72 0.89 1.38
C ASN A 408 -41.88 1.70 0.07
N GLN A 409 -42.73 2.73 0.07
CA GLN A 409 -42.88 3.63 -1.09
C GLN A 409 -41.68 4.56 -1.24
N ALA A 410 -41.15 5.10 -0.13
CA ALA A 410 -39.91 5.86 -0.13
C ALA A 410 -38.75 5.02 -0.68
N GLU A 411 -38.59 3.78 -0.22
CA GLU A 411 -37.54 2.87 -0.71
C GLU A 411 -37.63 2.65 -2.23
N LYS A 412 -38.82 2.38 -2.77
CA LYS A 412 -39.03 2.24 -4.22
C LYS A 412 -38.68 3.51 -4.99
N PHE A 413 -39.07 4.67 -4.49
CA PHE A 413 -38.76 5.97 -5.09
C PHE A 413 -37.25 6.26 -5.11
N TYR A 414 -36.57 6.02 -3.98
CA TYR A 414 -35.12 6.20 -3.87
C TYR A 414 -34.35 5.29 -4.83
N ARG A 415 -34.72 4.01 -4.93
CA ARG A 415 -34.13 3.06 -5.88
C ARG A 415 -34.32 3.50 -7.34
N ALA A 416 -35.51 3.96 -7.71
CA ALA A 416 -35.81 4.38 -9.07
C ALA A 416 -35.06 5.66 -9.49
N GLU A 417 -35.03 6.68 -8.62
CA GLU A 417 -34.39 7.97 -8.93
C GLU A 417 -32.86 7.87 -8.93
N LEU A 418 -32.26 7.08 -8.03
CA LEU A 418 -30.80 6.87 -7.99
C LEU A 418 -30.29 6.08 -9.20
N CYS A 419 -31.05 5.11 -9.70
CA CYS A 419 -30.71 4.40 -10.94
C CYS A 419 -30.87 5.27 -12.21
N SER A 420 -31.65 6.36 -12.14
CA SER A 420 -31.87 7.25 -13.27
C SER A 420 -30.71 8.23 -13.52
N GLY A 421 -29.85 8.47 -12.52
CA GLY A 421 -28.74 9.43 -12.58
C GLY A 421 -29.15 10.91 -12.68
N LYS A 422 -30.45 11.23 -12.61
CA LYS A 422 -30.99 12.58 -12.86
C LYS A 422 -30.91 13.54 -11.67
N LEU A 423 -30.66 13.03 -10.45
CA LEU A 423 -30.64 13.81 -9.22
C LEU A 423 -29.40 13.50 -8.38
N THR A 424 -28.85 14.51 -7.72
CA THR A 424 -27.74 14.33 -6.77
C THR A 424 -28.23 13.64 -5.49
N PRO A 425 -27.38 12.89 -4.76
CA PRO A 425 -27.77 12.23 -3.51
C PRO A 425 -28.39 13.17 -2.48
N LYS A 426 -27.93 14.43 -2.40
CA LYS A 426 -28.49 15.47 -1.53
C LYS A 426 -29.90 15.89 -1.94
N GLN A 427 -30.17 16.02 -3.24
CA GLN A 427 -31.51 16.32 -3.77
C GLN A 427 -32.47 15.16 -3.57
N VAL A 428 -31.96 13.93 -3.69
CA VAL A 428 -32.70 12.69 -3.46
C VAL A 428 -33.10 12.59 -1.97
N ILE A 429 -32.16 12.78 -1.04
CA ILE A 429 -32.43 12.80 0.42
C ILE A 429 -33.40 13.93 0.80
N ALA A 430 -33.21 15.13 0.26
CA ALA A 430 -34.09 16.27 0.53
C ALA A 430 -35.53 16.04 0.02
N ARG A 431 -35.69 15.47 -1.18
CA ARG A 431 -37.00 15.15 -1.76
C ARG A 431 -37.69 14.02 -1.04
N GLY A 432 -37.00 12.95 -0.66
CA GLY A 432 -37.66 11.87 0.07
C GLY A 432 -37.97 12.24 1.51
N ARG A 433 -37.17 13.09 2.19
CA ARG A 433 -37.60 13.71 3.47
C ARG A 433 -38.87 14.54 3.28
N GLN A 434 -38.92 15.41 2.27
CA GLN A 434 -40.13 16.17 1.96
C GLN A 434 -41.33 15.28 1.65
N GLY A 435 -41.16 14.18 0.91
CA GLY A 435 -42.21 13.21 0.61
C GLY A 435 -42.76 12.55 1.87
N VAL A 436 -41.89 12.02 2.73
CA VAL A 436 -42.27 11.39 4.01
C VAL A 436 -42.98 12.39 4.93
N TYR A 437 -42.49 13.63 5.05
CA TYR A 437 -43.16 14.66 5.84
C TYR A 437 -44.52 15.10 5.24
N ARG A 438 -44.65 15.12 3.91
CA ARG A 438 -45.90 15.52 3.25
C ARG A 438 -46.97 14.45 3.43
N GLU A 439 -46.62 13.17 3.29
CA GLU A 439 -47.53 12.04 3.53
C GLU A 439 -47.88 11.88 5.01
N LYS A 440 -46.91 12.07 5.93
CA LYS A 440 -47.17 12.12 7.37
C LYS A 440 -48.20 13.21 7.71
N ASN A 441 -48.06 14.41 7.16
CA ASN A 441 -49.02 15.51 7.35
C ASN A 441 -50.41 15.22 6.73
N VAL A 442 -50.46 14.47 5.63
CA VAL A 442 -51.72 14.04 5.01
C VAL A 442 -52.42 13.00 5.89
N LEU A 443 -51.70 11.99 6.38
CA LEU A 443 -52.24 10.96 7.27
C LEU A 443 -52.66 11.54 8.62
N GLU A 444 -51.89 12.46 9.20
CA GLU A 444 -52.28 13.17 10.42
C GLU A 444 -53.52 14.05 10.22
N ARG A 445 -53.76 14.56 9.00
CA ARG A 445 -55.01 15.29 8.65
C ARG A 445 -56.19 14.34 8.47
N ILE A 446 -55.99 13.18 7.85
CA ILE A 446 -57.02 12.13 7.71
C ILE A 446 -57.43 11.64 9.11
N HIS A 447 -56.46 11.42 10.00
CA HIS A 447 -56.70 10.97 11.37
C HIS A 447 -57.33 12.06 12.26
N ARG A 448 -57.03 13.35 12.03
CA ARG A 448 -57.68 14.46 12.75
C ARG A 448 -59.11 14.76 12.28
N ASN A 449 -59.45 14.42 11.03
CA ASN A 449 -60.75 14.76 10.44
C ASN A 449 -61.77 13.61 10.45
N ASN A 450 -61.47 12.44 11.03
CA ASN A 450 -62.38 11.28 11.09
C ASN A 450 -63.08 10.97 9.75
N ILE A 451 -62.33 10.99 8.65
CA ILE A 451 -62.87 10.56 7.37
C ILE A 451 -62.68 9.04 7.31
N SER A 452 -63.79 8.30 7.43
CA SER A 452 -63.87 6.88 7.08
C SER A 452 -63.40 6.70 5.64
N VAL A 453 -62.38 5.88 5.44
CA VAL A 453 -62.07 5.33 4.12
C VAL A 453 -62.64 3.91 4.16
N ASP A 454 -63.89 3.79 3.74
CA ASP A 454 -64.44 2.50 3.33
C ASP A 454 -63.91 2.18 1.92
N ASP A 455 -63.65 0.88 1.71
CA ASP A 455 -63.13 0.26 0.49
C ASP A 455 -63.92 0.64 -0.78
N ASP A 456 -63.20 1.06 -1.82
CA ASP A 456 -63.44 0.73 -3.25
C ASP A 456 -62.19 0.99 -4.10
#